data_AF-A0A1F7QRN2-F1
#
_entry.id   AF-A0A1F7QRN2-F1
#
_cell.length_a   1.000
_cell.length_b   1.000
_cell.length_c   1.000
_cell.angle_alpha   90.00
_cell.angle_beta   90.00
_cell.angle_gamma   90.00
#
_symmetry.space_group_name_H-M   'P 1'
#
loop_
_entity.id
_entity.type
_entity.pdbx_description
1 polymer ?
#
loop_
_entity_poly.entity_id
_entity_poly.type
_entity_poly.pdbx_seq_one_letter_code
_entity_poly.pdbx_strand_id
1 'polypeptide(L)' 'MDILAETVNTAVLAKGILVGFGGMGPAIAIGLLGASYMAAVSRNPESAKFLGQLFVFVAMAELFGLIAFASIFIIK' A
#
# COMPACT_ATOMS: atom_id res chain seq x y z
N MET A 1 -11.04 -13.21 36.15
CA MET A 1 -11.29 -12.29 35.02
C MET A 1 -10.35 -12.56 33.85
N ASP A 2 -9.40 -13.49 33.99
CA ASP A 2 -8.34 -13.76 33.01
C ASP A 2 -8.80 -14.64 31.83
N ILE A 3 -9.79 -15.52 32.04
CA ILE A 3 -10.34 -16.41 31.00
C ILE A 3 -11.00 -15.64 29.83
N LEU A 4 -11.47 -14.42 30.09
CA LEU A 4 -12.19 -13.59 29.10
C LEU A 4 -11.21 -12.83 28.19
N ALA A 5 -9.99 -12.56 28.66
CA ALA A 5 -8.94 -11.93 27.87
C ALA A 5 -8.31 -12.91 26.88
N GLU A 6 -8.36 -14.22 27.18
CA GLU A 6 -7.77 -15.28 26.37
C GLU A 6 -8.68 -15.76 25.22
N THR A 7 -9.98 -15.48 25.28
CA THR A 7 -10.97 -16.02 24.33
C THR A 7 -11.08 -15.26 23.00
N VAL A 8 -10.52 -14.04 22.90
CA VAL A 8 -10.48 -13.27 21.66
C VAL A 8 -9.04 -13.12 21.21
N ASN A 9 -8.64 -13.89 20.19
CA ASN A 9 -7.38 -13.66 19.50
C ASN A 9 -7.48 -12.36 18.67
N THR A 10 -7.33 -11.23 19.36
CA THR A 10 -7.37 -9.89 18.78
C THR A 10 -6.21 -9.64 17.82
N ALA A 11 -5.13 -10.43 17.90
CA ALA A 11 -4.00 -10.33 16.99
C ALA A 11 -4.39 -10.66 15.53
N VAL A 12 -5.28 -11.64 15.31
CA VAL A 12 -5.78 -11.95 13.96
C VAL A 12 -6.58 -10.77 13.40
N LEU A 13 -7.45 -10.18 14.22
CA LEU A 13 -8.25 -9.02 13.81
C LEU A 13 -7.35 -7.79 13.55
N ALA A 14 -6.38 -7.54 14.43
CA ALA A 14 -5.42 -6.44 14.28
C ALA A 14 -4.58 -6.59 13.01
N LYS A 15 -4.10 -7.79 12.68
CA LYS A 15 -3.37 -8.07 11.43
C LYS A 15 -4.25 -7.84 10.19
N GLY A 16 -5.51 -8.28 10.24
CA GLY A 16 -6.47 -8.06 9.16
C GLY A 16 -6.76 -6.58 8.91
N ILE A 17 -7.00 -5.81 9.98
CA ILE A 17 -7.20 -4.35 9.90
C ILE A 17 -5.95 -3.67 9.35
N LEU A 18 -4.77 -4.04 9.85
CA LEU A 18 -3.53 -3.41 9.46
C LEU A 18 -3.18 -3.63 7.98
N VAL A 19 -3.37 -4.84 7.44
CA VAL A 19 -3.18 -5.10 6.00
C VAL A 19 -4.26 -4.42 5.17
N GLY A 20 -5.53 -4.54 5.60
CA GLY A 20 -6.67 -3.97 4.89
C GLY A 20 -6.55 -2.45 4.71
N PHE A 21 -6.30 -1.72 5.79
CA PHE A 21 -6.13 -0.27 5.73
C PHE A 21 -4.74 0.17 5.29
N GLY A 22 -3.69 -0.59 5.63
CA GLY A 22 -2.31 -0.27 5.26
C GLY A 22 -2.06 -0.30 3.76
N GLY A 23 -2.81 -1.11 3.01
CA GLY A 23 -2.76 -1.14 1.54
C GLY A 23 -3.56 -0.03 0.84
N MET A 24 -4.49 0.64 1.52
CA MET A 24 -5.39 1.61 0.86
C MET A 24 -4.65 2.84 0.33
N GLY A 25 -3.74 3.41 1.14
CA GLY A 25 -2.95 4.57 0.74
C GLY A 25 -2.11 4.31 -0.52
N PRO A 26 -1.26 3.26 -0.54
CA PRO A 26 -0.51 2.85 -1.71
C PRO A 26 -1.39 2.57 -2.94
N ALA A 27 -2.50 1.85 -2.77
CA ALA A 27 -3.40 1.55 -3.88
C ALA A 27 -3.97 2.82 -4.54
N ILE A 28 -4.41 3.78 -3.73
CA ILE A 28 -4.90 5.08 -4.23
C ILE A 28 -3.76 5.87 -4.90
N ALA A 29 -2.59 5.95 -4.26
CA ALA A 29 -1.45 6.67 -4.79
C ALA A 29 -0.99 6.11 -6.14
N ILE A 30 -0.86 4.79 -6.27
CA ILE A 30 -0.46 4.12 -7.51
C ILE A 30 -1.51 4.31 -8.59
N GLY A 31 -2.80 4.22 -8.26
CA GLY A 31 -3.89 4.50 -9.20
C GLY A 31 -3.82 5.92 -9.77
N LEU A 32 -3.59 6.92 -8.90
CA LEU A 32 -3.45 8.34 -9.30
C LEU A 32 -2.18 8.59 -10.11
N LEU A 33 -1.05 7.99 -9.73
CA LEU A 33 0.21 8.08 -10.45
C LEU A 33 0.08 7.49 -11.86
N GLY A 34 -0.51 6.31 -11.98
CA GLY A 34 -0.76 5.65 -13.27
C GLY A 34 -1.72 6.44 -14.16
N ALA A 35 -2.83 6.94 -13.60
CA ALA A 35 -3.78 7.77 -14.33
C ALA A 35 -3.12 9.07 -14.85
N SER A 36 -2.31 9.72 -14.02
CA SER A 36 -1.58 10.94 -14.39
C SER A 36 -0.55 10.67 -15.49
N TYR A 37 0.15 9.54 -15.43
CA TYR A 37 1.07 9.12 -16.47
C TYR A 37 0.35 8.88 -17.80
N MET A 38 -0.77 8.15 -17.79
CA MET A 38 -1.56 7.89 -19.00
C MET A 38 -2.13 9.18 -19.61
N ALA A 39 -2.57 10.12 -18.78
CA ALA A 39 -3.03 11.44 -19.23
C ALA A 39 -1.88 12.25 -19.87
N ALA A 40 -0.66 12.18 -19.31
CA ALA A 40 0.50 12.86 -19.87
C ALA A 40 0.95 12.24 -21.21
N VAL A 41 1.06 10.91 -21.28
CA VAL A 41 1.51 10.19 -22.48
C VAL A 41 0.51 10.32 -23.63
N SER A 42 -0.80 10.27 -23.35
CA SER A 42 -1.82 10.43 -24.39
C SER A 42 -1.81 11.82 -25.04
N ARG A 43 -1.46 12.87 -24.29
CA ARG A 43 -1.36 14.25 -24.79
C ARG A 43 -0.01 14.55 -25.43
N ASN A 44 1.05 13.91 -24.94
CA ASN A 44 2.39 14.06 -25.47
C ASN A 44 3.14 12.70 -25.43
N PRO A 45 3.22 11.99 -26.57
CA PRO A 45 3.87 10.69 -26.66
C PRO A 45 5.34 10.67 -26.21
N GLU A 46 6.07 11.80 -26.33
CA GLU A 46 7.45 11.88 -25.85
C GLU A 46 7.58 11.72 -24.33
N SER A 47 6.48 11.94 -23.59
CA SER A 47 6.44 11.75 -22.13
C SER A 47 6.59 10.30 -21.71
N ALA A 48 6.45 9.34 -22.64
CA ALA A 48 6.62 7.92 -22.36
C ALA A 48 8.00 7.59 -21.77
N LYS A 49 9.03 8.40 -22.10
CA LYS A 49 10.40 8.27 -21.57
C LYS A 49 10.50 8.35 -20.05
N PHE A 50 9.50 8.92 -19.38
CA PHE A 50 9.47 9.06 -17.91
C PHE A 50 8.89 7.83 -17.17
N LEU A 51 8.62 6.72 -17.87
CA LEU A 51 8.12 5.49 -17.23
C LEU A 51 9.04 4.98 -16.11
N GLY A 52 10.36 5.06 -16.30
CA GLY A 52 11.32 4.68 -15.25
C GLY A 52 11.16 5.52 -13.98
N GLN A 53 10.94 6.83 -14.13
CA GLN A 53 10.74 7.74 -13.01
C GLN A 53 9.39 7.51 -12.32
N LEU A 54 8.34 7.16 -13.08
CA LEU A 54 7.06 6.72 -12.50
C LEU A 54 7.26 5.53 -11.55
N PHE A 55 8.06 4.53 -11.94
CA PHE A 55 8.32 3.37 -11.07
C PHE A 55 9.06 3.73 -9.78
N VAL A 56 9.91 4.77 -9.78
CA VAL A 56 10.51 5.28 -8.53
C VAL A 56 9.43 5.80 -7.60
N PHE A 57 8.49 6.61 -8.11
CA PHE A 57 7.37 7.11 -7.29
C PHE A 57 6.41 6.00 -6.84
N VAL A 58 6.14 5.02 -7.70
CA VAL A 58 5.35 3.84 -7.34
C VAL A 58 6.03 3.06 -6.21
N ALA A 59 7.34 2.82 -6.31
CA ALA A 59 8.09 2.14 -5.25
C ALA A 59 8.09 2.93 -3.93
N MET A 60 8.18 4.26 -4.00
CA MET A 60 8.06 5.12 -2.82
C MET A 60 6.66 5.06 -2.20
N ALA A 61 5.61 5.03 -3.02
CA ALA A 61 4.23 4.89 -2.55
C ALA A 61 4.00 3.51 -1.90
N GLU A 62 4.56 2.45 -2.52
CA GLU A 62 4.39 1.07 -2.07
C GLU A 62 5.14 0.75 -0.77
N LEU A 63 6.17 1.54 -0.42
CA LEU A 63 6.91 1.38 0.84
C LEU A 63 5.99 1.30 2.06
N PHE A 64 4.92 2.10 2.10
CA PHE A 64 3.97 2.09 3.22
C PHE A 64 3.14 0.80 3.27
N GLY A 65 2.76 0.26 2.11
CA GLY A 65 2.07 -1.03 2.01
C GLY A 65 2.96 -2.18 2.46
N LEU A 66 4.24 -2.15 2.08
CA LEU A 66 5.23 -3.14 2.51
C LEU A 66 5.53 -3.06 4.00
N ILE A 67 5.57 -1.86 4.60
CA ILE A 67 5.72 -1.69 6.05
C ILE A 67 4.50 -2.26 6.79
N ALA A 68 3.29 -2.01 6.28
CA ALA A 68 2.08 -2.61 6.85
C ALA A 68 2.13 -4.14 6.73
N PHE A 69 2.43 -4.68 5.56
CA PHE A 69 2.59 -6.12 5.40
C PHE A 69 3.66 -6.71 6.33
N ALA A 70 4.86 -6.11 6.40
CA ALA A 70 5.94 -6.59 7.26
C ALA A 70 5.56 -6.59 8.75
N SER A 71 4.73 -5.63 9.18
CA SER A 71 4.30 -5.50 10.58
C SER A 71 3.46 -6.69 11.07
N ILE A 72 2.82 -7.47 10.18
CA ILE A 72 2.04 -8.65 10.59
C ILE A 72 2.90 -9.75 11.20
N PHE A 73 4.19 -9.79 10.85
CA PHE A 73 5.17 -10.74 11.40
C PHE A 73 5.73 -10.28 12.74
N ILE A 74 5.57 -9.00 13.07
CA ILE A 74 6.07 -8.38 14.31
C ILE A 74 5.01 -8.45 15.41
N ILE A 75 3.72 -8.30 15.05
CA ILE A 75 2.60 -8.32 15.98
C ILE A 75 2.37 -9.76 16.49
N LYS A 76 2.41 -9.93 17.82
CA LYS A 76 2.21 -11.19 18.53
C LYS A 76 0.74 -11.39 18.87
#